data_AF-W9JKP4-F1
#
_entry.id   AF-W9JKP4-F1
#
_cell.length_a   1.000
_cell.length_b   1.000
_cell.length_c   1.000
_cell.angle_alpha   90.00
_cell.angle_beta   90.00
_cell.angle_gamma   90.00
#
_symmetry.space_group_name_H-M   'P 1'
#
loop_
_entity.id
_entity.type
_entity.pdbx_description
1 polymer ?
#
loop_
_entity_poly.entity_id
_entity_poly.type
_entity_poly.pdbx_seq_one_letter_code
_entity_poly.pdbx_strand_id
1 'polypeptide(L)'
;MLPNSKLKYKGNVFCFLPCEDEKSSMLEECSIGFETSTSSEKVLQLAYEWYEARSDSHESCQRLRSSPKFAPSRLIDISSGDDWKLCLYPRDILDPPDYMTLSYRWAKSPSVVLLNSNLEDFRRGAPISRLLKTFREAITVARRLSIKYLWIDSLCIIQDSTEDWARESLQMHQVYANSACTISVTASEGPDEGLFRKAP
;
A
#
# COMPACT_ATOMS: atom_id res chain seq x y z
N MET A 1 34.58 14.12 -14.41
CA MET A 1 34.64 13.06 -13.39
C MET A 1 34.26 13.69 -12.05
N LEU A 2 33.04 13.44 -11.58
CA LEU A 2 32.56 13.90 -10.27
C LEU A 2 32.16 12.65 -9.46
N PRO A 3 32.44 12.63 -8.15
CA PRO A 3 32.29 11.44 -7.33
C PRO A 3 30.83 11.15 -7.00
N ASN A 4 30.50 9.88 -7.08
CA ASN A 4 29.27 9.27 -6.58
C ASN A 4 29.05 9.60 -5.09
N SER A 5 28.05 10.41 -4.77
CA SER A 5 27.45 10.47 -3.43
C SER A 5 26.07 9.82 -3.46
N LYS A 6 26.06 8.49 -3.30
CA LYS A 6 24.87 7.72 -2.92
C LYS A 6 24.48 8.13 -1.50
N LEU A 7 23.40 8.88 -1.34
CA LEU A 7 22.70 8.97 -0.06
C LEU A 7 21.98 7.63 0.18
N LYS A 8 22.67 6.72 0.88
CA LYS A 8 22.05 5.58 1.55
C LYS A 8 21.65 6.03 2.94
N TYR A 9 20.37 6.28 3.15
CA TYR A 9 19.83 6.39 4.50
C TYR A 9 19.68 4.97 5.07
N LYS A 10 20.51 4.64 6.07
CA LYS A 10 20.37 3.43 6.90
C LYS A 10 19.49 3.82 8.08
N GLY A 11 18.20 3.54 7.98
CA GLY A 11 17.23 3.77 9.05
C GLY A 11 15.85 3.39 8.55
N ASN A 12 15.15 2.55 9.29
CA ASN A 12 13.89 1.91 8.92
C ASN A 12 12.74 2.93 8.80
N VAL A 13 12.63 3.59 7.64
CA VAL A 13 11.63 4.63 7.37
C VAL A 13 10.59 4.11 6.39
N PHE A 14 9.32 4.31 6.75
CA PHE A 14 8.18 4.23 5.86
C PHE A 14 8.34 5.38 4.86
N CYS A 15 8.62 5.08 3.60
CA CYS A 15 8.57 6.09 2.57
C CYS A 15 7.15 6.17 2.03
N PHE A 16 6.44 7.24 2.38
CA PHE A 16 5.53 7.84 1.43
C PHE A 16 6.41 8.37 0.30
N LEU A 17 6.32 7.79 -0.89
CA LEU A 17 6.93 8.41 -2.06
C LEU A 17 5.98 9.52 -2.52
N PRO A 18 6.33 10.81 -2.40
CA PRO A 18 5.63 11.83 -3.15
C PRO A 18 5.92 11.61 -4.64
N CYS A 19 4.96 12.03 -5.47
CA CYS A 19 5.18 12.22 -6.91
C CYS A 19 6.46 13.06 -7.12
N GLU A 20 7.26 12.74 -8.13
CA GLU A 20 8.71 12.98 -8.26
C GLU A 20 9.28 14.41 -8.07
N ASP A 21 8.51 15.40 -7.62
CA ASP A 21 8.88 16.82 -7.64
C ASP A 21 9.43 17.40 -6.32
N GLU A 22 9.41 16.70 -5.18
CA GLU A 22 9.97 17.24 -3.93
C GLU A 22 11.08 16.38 -3.34
N LYS A 23 12.33 16.68 -3.74
CA LYS A 23 13.53 16.13 -3.10
C LYS A 23 14.12 17.02 -2.00
N SER A 24 13.51 18.13 -1.59
CA SER A 24 14.26 19.11 -0.78
C SER A 24 13.57 19.93 0.31
N SER A 25 12.27 19.79 0.63
CA SER A 25 11.64 20.71 1.59
C SER A 25 10.88 20.08 2.77
N MET A 26 10.62 18.78 2.80
CA MET A 26 9.90 18.13 3.92
C MET A 26 10.82 17.45 4.95
N LEU A 27 12.00 18.02 5.21
CA LEU A 27 12.90 17.59 6.29
C LEU A 27 13.14 18.68 7.35
N GLU A 28 12.26 19.68 7.45
CA GLU A 28 12.24 20.55 8.63
C GLU A 28 11.53 19.83 9.79
N GLU A 29 12.35 19.12 10.57
CA GLU A 29 12.24 18.88 12.00
C GLU A 29 10.83 18.76 12.59
N CYS A 30 10.05 17.78 12.12
CA CYS A 30 9.03 17.22 12.99
C CYS A 30 9.78 16.49 14.12
N SER A 31 9.86 17.13 15.28
CA SER A 31 10.50 16.61 16.50
C SER A 31 9.73 15.40 17.02
N ILE A 32 9.81 14.27 16.32
CA ILE A 32 9.40 12.97 16.82
C ILE A 32 10.39 12.65 17.94
N GLY A 33 10.09 13.11 19.16
CA GLY A 33 10.85 12.71 20.33
C GLY A 33 10.96 11.19 20.34
N PHE A 34 12.18 10.66 20.45
CA PHE A 34 12.58 9.25 20.30
C PHE A 34 11.43 8.24 20.48
N GLU A 35 10.66 8.01 19.41
CA GLU A 35 9.60 7.01 19.44
C GLU A 35 10.23 5.63 19.37
N THR A 36 9.81 4.76 20.29
CA THR A 36 10.40 3.42 20.45
C THR A 36 9.98 2.45 19.34
N SER A 37 9.00 2.81 18.51
CA SER A 37 8.55 1.99 17.38
C SER A 37 7.83 2.80 16.31
N THR A 38 7.93 2.30 15.07
CA THR A 38 7.16 2.82 13.94
C THR A 38 5.67 2.44 13.98
N SER A 39 5.25 1.55 14.88
CA SER A 39 3.83 1.29 15.17
C SER A 39 3.25 2.23 16.23
N SER A 40 4.03 3.20 16.71
CA SER A 40 3.56 4.13 17.74
C SER A 40 2.47 5.05 17.19
N GLU A 41 1.56 5.45 18.07
CA GLU A 41 0.44 6.31 17.71
C GLU A 41 0.92 7.64 17.11
N LYS A 42 2.03 8.19 17.60
CA LYS A 42 2.59 9.45 17.08
C LYS A 42 3.12 9.31 15.66
N VAL A 43 3.82 8.21 15.35
CA VAL A 43 4.32 7.96 13.99
C VAL A 43 3.17 7.75 13.01
N LEU A 44 2.15 7.02 13.45
CA LEU A 44 0.93 6.77 12.69
C LEU A 44 0.07 8.03 12.49
N GLN A 45 0.03 8.92 13.49
CA GLN A 45 -0.61 10.22 13.40
C GLN A 45 0.13 11.15 12.43
N LEU A 46 1.47 11.17 12.49
CA LEU A 46 2.27 11.95 11.55
C LEU A 46 2.08 11.46 10.10
N ALA A 47 2.02 10.14 9.90
CA ALA A 47 1.72 9.54 8.62
C ALA A 47 0.35 9.98 8.07
N TYR A 48 -0.66 10.09 8.94
CA TYR A 48 -1.97 10.64 8.58
C TYR A 48 -1.88 12.13 8.20
N GLU A 49 -1.17 12.94 8.98
CA GLU A 49 -0.99 14.37 8.70
C GLU A 49 -0.30 14.62 7.36
N TRP A 50 0.74 13.84 7.03
CA TRP A 50 1.39 13.91 5.72
C TRP A 50 0.47 13.49 4.58
N TYR A 51 -0.36 12.47 4.80
CA TYR A 51 -1.34 12.03 3.83
C TYR A 51 -2.39 13.12 3.56
N GLU A 52 -2.93 13.75 4.60
CA GLU A 52 -3.90 14.84 4.47
C GLU A 52 -3.28 16.09 3.85
N ALA A 53 -2.08 16.49 4.27
CA ALA A 53 -1.39 17.67 3.73
C ALA A 53 -1.14 17.57 2.21
N ARG A 54 -0.93 16.35 1.69
CA ARG A 54 -0.78 16.08 0.25
C ARG A 54 -2.05 16.41 -0.55
N SER A 55 -3.22 16.43 0.08
CA SER A 55 -4.50 16.68 -0.60
C SER A 55 -4.56 18.07 -1.26
N ASP A 56 -3.91 19.08 -0.65
CA ASP A 56 -4.23 20.48 -0.93
C ASP A 56 -3.05 21.29 -1.50
N SER A 57 -1.82 20.79 -1.41
CA SER A 57 -0.61 21.58 -1.74
C SER A 57 -0.04 21.38 -3.15
N HIS A 58 -0.37 20.29 -3.85
CA HIS A 58 0.34 19.91 -5.09
C HIS A 58 -0.55 19.91 -6.33
N GLU A 59 -0.25 20.81 -7.27
CA GLU A 59 -0.94 20.93 -8.56
C GLU A 59 -0.89 19.63 -9.36
N SER A 60 0.21 18.87 -9.29
CA SER A 60 0.37 17.56 -9.92
C SER A 60 -0.57 16.50 -9.32
N CYS A 61 -0.76 16.50 -8.00
CA CYS A 61 -1.71 15.61 -7.33
C CYS A 61 -3.17 16.01 -7.61
N GLN A 62 -3.47 17.31 -7.71
CA GLN A 62 -4.80 17.81 -8.07
C GLN A 62 -5.18 17.43 -9.51
N ARG A 63 -4.22 17.48 -10.44
CA ARG A 63 -4.43 17.10 -11.86
C ARG A 63 -4.71 15.60 -12.01
N LEU A 64 -4.04 14.76 -11.23
CA LEU A 64 -4.31 13.31 -11.18
C LEU A 64 -5.71 13.02 -10.63
N ARG A 65 -6.17 13.74 -9.59
CA ARG A 65 -7.54 13.62 -9.06
C ARG A 65 -8.64 14.05 -10.04
N SER A 66 -8.31 14.95 -10.97
CA SER A 66 -9.25 15.48 -11.98
C SER A 66 -9.35 14.61 -13.24
N SER A 67 -8.50 13.59 -13.35
CA SER A 67 -8.49 12.65 -14.48
C SER A 67 -9.59 11.59 -14.33
N PRO A 68 -10.05 10.95 -15.41
CA PRO A 68 -11.00 9.84 -15.31
C PRO A 68 -10.42 8.77 -14.38
N LYS A 69 -11.19 8.44 -13.33
CA LYS A 69 -10.70 7.57 -12.27
C LYS A 69 -10.54 6.14 -12.78
N PHE A 70 -9.31 5.65 -12.76
CA PHE A 70 -9.02 4.24 -13.02
C PHE A 70 -9.44 3.38 -11.82
N ALA A 71 -10.08 2.25 -12.09
CA ALA A 71 -10.46 1.27 -11.09
C ALA A 71 -9.72 -0.06 -11.35
N PRO A 72 -8.92 -0.57 -10.40
CA PRO A 72 -8.44 -1.94 -10.46
C PRO A 72 -9.61 -2.92 -10.56
N SER A 73 -9.43 -4.05 -11.24
CA SER A 73 -10.50 -5.07 -11.35
C SER A 73 -10.89 -5.68 -10.00
N ARG A 74 -9.97 -5.60 -9.03
CA ARG A 74 -10.04 -6.25 -7.72
C ARG A 74 -9.41 -5.39 -6.63
N LEU A 75 -10.07 -5.31 -5.49
CA LEU A 75 -9.53 -4.71 -4.27
C LEU A 75 -9.89 -5.55 -3.06
N ILE A 76 -9.06 -5.49 -2.03
CA ILE A 76 -9.33 -6.07 -0.72
C ILE A 76 -10.07 -5.04 0.12
N ASP A 77 -11.33 -5.33 0.46
CA ASP A 77 -12.13 -4.55 1.39
C ASP A 77 -11.74 -4.92 2.82
N ILE A 78 -11.33 -3.90 3.58
CA ILE A 78 -10.87 -3.99 4.96
C ILE A 78 -11.72 -3.12 5.89
N SER A 79 -12.91 -2.70 5.46
CA SER A 79 -13.80 -1.84 6.22
C SER A 79 -14.59 -2.57 7.32
N SER A 80 -14.75 -3.89 7.20
CA SER A 80 -15.63 -4.70 8.05
C SER A 80 -14.88 -5.32 9.24
N GLY A 81 -14.77 -4.59 10.34
CA GLY A 81 -14.34 -5.13 11.63
C GLY A 81 -12.99 -5.86 11.56
N ASP A 82 -12.97 -7.16 11.87
CA ASP A 82 -11.74 -7.99 11.84
C ASP A 82 -11.64 -8.89 10.60
N ASP A 83 -12.49 -8.70 9.60
CA ASP A 83 -12.50 -9.49 8.37
C ASP A 83 -12.01 -8.67 7.17
N TRP A 84 -11.45 -9.40 6.20
CA TRP A 84 -11.13 -8.88 4.86
C TRP A 84 -11.86 -9.70 3.82
N LYS A 85 -12.17 -9.09 2.67
CA LYS A 85 -12.73 -9.81 1.51
C LYS A 85 -12.26 -9.21 0.20
N LEU A 86 -12.20 -10.05 -0.83
CA LEU A 86 -11.93 -9.61 -2.21
C LEU A 86 -13.22 -9.09 -2.85
N CYS A 87 -13.18 -7.83 -3.26
CA CYS A 87 -14.24 -7.17 -4.02
C CYS A 87 -13.85 -7.08 -5.49
N LEU A 88 -14.81 -7.40 -6.37
CA LEU A 88 -14.66 -7.26 -7.81
C LEU A 88 -15.25 -5.91 -8.23
N TYR A 89 -14.49 -5.13 -9.00
CA TYR A 89 -14.94 -3.84 -9.51
C TYR A 89 -15.05 -3.90 -11.04
N PRO A 90 -16.17 -3.43 -11.60
CA PRO A 90 -16.25 -3.14 -13.03
C PRO A 90 -15.21 -2.07 -13.38
N ARG A 91 -14.60 -2.20 -14.56
CA ARG A 91 -13.59 -1.23 -15.04
C ARG A 91 -14.18 0.15 -15.36
N ASP A 92 -15.49 0.21 -15.56
CA ASP A 92 -16.27 1.38 -15.97
C ASP A 92 -17.05 2.01 -14.81
N ILE A 93 -16.71 1.69 -13.56
CA ILE A 93 -17.31 2.35 -12.41
C ILE A 93 -17.01 3.85 -12.44
N LEU A 94 -18.05 4.67 -12.33
CA LEU A 94 -17.95 6.13 -12.43
C LEU A 94 -17.20 6.77 -11.26
N ASP A 95 -17.30 6.16 -10.08
CA ASP A 95 -16.65 6.63 -8.86
C ASP A 95 -16.03 5.45 -8.10
N PRO A 96 -14.84 4.98 -8.53
CA PRO A 96 -14.13 3.94 -7.80
C PRO A 96 -13.70 4.44 -6.42
N PRO A 97 -13.66 3.55 -5.42
CA PRO A 97 -13.21 3.92 -4.09
C PRO A 97 -11.71 4.20 -4.08
N ASP A 98 -11.28 5.07 -3.16
CA ASP A 98 -9.86 5.24 -2.86
C ASP A 98 -9.28 3.96 -2.26
N TYR A 99 -8.06 3.63 -2.68
CA TYR A 99 -7.33 2.45 -2.22
C TYR A 99 -5.84 2.77 -2.06
N MET A 100 -5.16 1.96 -1.25
CA MET A 100 -3.70 1.98 -1.16
C MET A 100 -3.11 0.72 -1.81
N THR A 101 -1.88 0.83 -2.29
CA THR A 101 -1.10 -0.29 -2.81
C THR A 101 -0.06 -0.75 -1.79
N LEU A 102 0.28 -2.04 -1.80
CA LEU A 102 1.37 -2.59 -1.00
C LEU A 102 2.52 -3.06 -1.88
N SER A 103 3.68 -2.43 -1.75
CA SER A 103 4.94 -2.86 -2.35
C SER A 103 5.77 -3.62 -1.30
N TYR A 104 6.02 -4.91 -1.55
CA TYR A 104 6.71 -5.79 -0.61
C TYR A 104 7.44 -6.91 -1.36
N ARG A 105 8.34 -7.59 -0.65
CA ARG A 105 8.97 -8.82 -1.17
C ARG A 105 8.08 -10.02 -0.89
N TRP A 106 7.87 -10.82 -1.91
CA TRP A 106 7.18 -12.10 -1.80
C TRP A 106 7.99 -13.09 -0.96
N ALA A 107 7.29 -14.00 -0.28
CA ALA A 107 7.93 -15.17 0.32
C ALA A 107 8.49 -16.08 -0.80
N LYS A 108 9.54 -16.83 -0.48
CA LYS A 108 10.06 -17.89 -1.39
C LYS A 108 8.99 -18.94 -1.74
N SER A 109 8.07 -19.18 -0.82
CA SER A 109 6.91 -20.05 -1.00
C SER A 109 5.67 -19.33 -0.47
N PRO A 110 4.95 -18.57 -1.32
CA PRO A 110 3.77 -17.82 -0.90
C PRO A 110 2.65 -18.76 -0.40
N SER A 111 2.16 -18.51 0.81
CA SER A 111 1.11 -19.31 1.46
C SER A 111 -0.29 -18.72 1.32
N VAL A 112 -0.40 -17.41 1.04
CA VAL A 112 -1.66 -16.71 0.85
C VAL A 112 -1.61 -16.02 -0.51
N VAL A 113 -2.22 -16.67 -1.51
CA VAL A 113 -2.32 -16.17 -2.89
C VAL A 113 -3.72 -16.45 -3.44
N LEU A 114 -4.18 -15.57 -4.33
CA LEU A 114 -5.41 -15.75 -5.07
C LEU A 114 -5.18 -16.74 -6.21
N LEU A 115 -6.01 -17.77 -6.26
CA LEU A 115 -6.04 -18.84 -7.25
C LEU A 115 -7.46 -18.97 -7.79
N ASN A 116 -7.62 -19.57 -8.97
CA ASN A 116 -8.97 -19.85 -9.50
C ASN A 116 -9.80 -20.70 -8.52
N SER A 117 -9.16 -21.67 -7.86
CA SER A 117 -9.82 -22.59 -6.93
C SER A 117 -10.32 -21.95 -5.64
N ASN A 118 -9.75 -20.82 -5.22
CA ASN A 118 -10.08 -20.14 -3.96
C ASN A 118 -10.69 -18.74 -4.16
N LEU A 119 -11.00 -18.35 -5.40
CA LEU A 119 -11.56 -17.04 -5.73
C LEU A 119 -12.84 -16.74 -4.94
N GLU A 120 -13.78 -17.69 -4.90
CA GLU A 120 -15.04 -17.51 -4.15
C GLU A 120 -14.82 -17.49 -2.63
N ASP A 121 -13.77 -18.15 -2.13
CA ASP A 121 -13.40 -18.08 -0.70
C ASP A 121 -12.87 -16.69 -0.35
N PHE A 122 -12.02 -16.12 -1.21
CA PHE A 122 -11.52 -14.76 -1.07
C PHE A 122 -12.66 -13.74 -1.12
N ARG A 123 -13.67 -13.95 -1.97
CA ARG A 123 -14.86 -13.09 -2.07
C ARG A 123 -15.76 -13.18 -0.84
N ARG A 124 -15.91 -14.36 -0.25
CA ARG A 124 -16.63 -14.54 1.03
C ARG A 124 -15.89 -13.87 2.19
N GLY A 125 -14.57 -13.81 2.09
CA GLY A 125 -13.71 -13.19 3.07
C GLY A 125 -13.25 -14.13 4.17
N ALA A 126 -12.31 -13.63 4.96
CA ALA A 126 -11.72 -14.36 6.08
C ALA A 126 -11.24 -13.39 7.16
N PRO A 127 -10.99 -13.90 8.39
CA PRO A 127 -10.40 -13.08 9.44
C PRO A 127 -9.02 -12.54 9.05
N ILE A 128 -8.79 -11.25 9.32
CA ILE A 128 -7.50 -10.56 9.15
C ILE A 128 -6.41 -11.28 9.93
N SER A 129 -6.74 -11.89 11.07
CA SER A 129 -5.80 -12.66 11.89
C SER A 129 -5.10 -13.80 11.13
N ARG A 130 -5.71 -14.33 10.06
CA ARG A 130 -5.15 -15.38 9.19
C ARG A 130 -4.19 -14.86 8.12
N LEU A 131 -4.13 -13.54 7.89
CA LEU A 131 -3.19 -12.95 6.96
C LEU A 131 -1.77 -12.92 7.53
N LEU A 132 -0.81 -12.87 6.61
CA LEU A 132 0.59 -12.70 6.92
C LEU A 132 0.82 -11.37 7.64
N LYS A 133 1.84 -11.32 8.50
CA LYS A 133 2.07 -10.19 9.40
C LYS A 133 2.14 -8.85 8.65
N THR A 134 2.87 -8.81 7.54
CA THR A 134 2.98 -7.62 6.69
C THR A 134 1.63 -7.14 6.16
N PHE A 135 0.74 -8.05 5.77
CA PHE A 135 -0.59 -7.68 5.27
C PHE A 135 -1.47 -7.13 6.41
N ARG A 136 -1.42 -7.75 7.60
CA ARG A 136 -2.16 -7.25 8.78
C ARG A 136 -1.69 -5.86 9.20
N GLU A 137 -0.38 -5.61 9.17
CA GLU A 137 0.18 -4.32 9.52
C GLU A 137 -0.10 -3.27 8.42
N ALA A 138 -0.11 -3.66 7.14
CA ALA A 138 -0.56 -2.79 6.04
C ALA A 138 -2.04 -2.38 6.21
N ILE A 139 -2.91 -3.30 6.65
CA ILE A 139 -4.31 -3.00 6.98
C ILE A 139 -4.41 -2.00 8.13
N THR A 140 -3.54 -2.15 9.15
CA THR A 140 -3.49 -1.22 10.29
C THR A 140 -3.14 0.19 9.82
N VAL A 141 -2.14 0.33 8.95
CA VAL A 141 -1.76 1.62 8.35
C VAL A 141 -2.90 2.19 7.50
N ALA A 142 -3.49 1.39 6.61
CA ALA A 142 -4.57 1.86 5.74
C ALA A 142 -5.79 2.37 6.51
N ARG A 143 -6.19 1.65 7.56
CA ARG A 143 -7.28 2.08 8.46
C ARG A 143 -6.94 3.38 9.18
N ARG A 144 -5.68 3.57 9.60
CA ARG A 144 -5.24 4.81 10.23
C ARG A 144 -5.32 6.00 9.28
N LEU A 145 -5.11 5.76 7.99
CA LEU A 145 -5.24 6.73 6.91
C LEU A 145 -6.67 6.86 6.39
N SER A 146 -7.66 6.27 7.08
CA SER A 146 -9.08 6.26 6.66
C SER A 146 -9.33 5.63 5.29
N ILE A 147 -8.40 4.80 4.78
CA ILE A 147 -8.55 4.05 3.54
C ILE A 147 -9.12 2.66 3.83
N LYS A 148 -10.17 2.31 3.09
CA LYS A 148 -10.95 1.07 3.28
C LYS A 148 -10.57 -0.06 2.33
N TYR A 149 -9.72 0.22 1.34
CA TYR A 149 -9.39 -0.72 0.28
C TYR A 149 -7.89 -0.82 0.07
N LEU A 150 -7.41 -2.05 -0.12
CA LEU A 150 -6.03 -2.34 -0.46
C LEU A 150 -5.94 -3.08 -1.79
N TRP A 151 -4.87 -2.82 -2.52
CA TRP A 151 -4.42 -3.65 -3.62
C TRP A 151 -3.10 -4.31 -3.24
N ILE A 152 -3.10 -5.65 -3.24
CA ILE A 152 -1.93 -6.48 -2.96
C ILE A 152 -1.86 -7.49 -4.11
N ASP A 153 -0.77 -7.49 -4.86
CA ASP A 153 -0.59 -8.31 -6.08
C ASP A 153 -0.97 -9.79 -5.88
N SER A 154 -0.49 -10.42 -4.81
CA SER A 154 -0.75 -11.81 -4.49
C SER A 154 -2.21 -12.10 -4.18
N LEU A 155 -2.98 -11.11 -3.71
CA LEU A 155 -4.39 -11.27 -3.34
C LEU A 155 -5.35 -10.73 -4.40
N CYS A 156 -4.88 -9.86 -5.30
CA CYS A 156 -5.68 -9.20 -6.33
C CYS A 156 -5.38 -9.70 -7.76
N ILE A 157 -4.41 -10.59 -7.96
CA ILE A 157 -4.12 -11.23 -9.25
C ILE A 157 -4.24 -12.75 -9.09
N ILE A 158 -4.90 -13.44 -10.02
CA ILE A 158 -5.03 -14.90 -10.02
C ILE A 158 -3.69 -15.49 -10.46
N GLN A 159 -2.96 -16.07 -9.53
CA GLN A 159 -1.55 -16.46 -9.74
C GLN A 159 -1.38 -17.71 -10.60
N ASP A 160 -2.42 -18.53 -10.72
CA ASP A 160 -2.42 -19.73 -11.57
C ASP A 160 -3.09 -19.52 -12.94
N SER A 161 -3.45 -18.28 -13.31
CA SER A 161 -3.95 -17.94 -14.64
C SER A 161 -2.98 -17.03 -15.37
N THR A 162 -2.42 -17.54 -16.46
CA THR A 162 -1.56 -16.78 -17.37
C THR A 162 -2.28 -15.60 -18.01
N GLU A 163 -3.57 -15.76 -18.31
CA GLU A 163 -4.41 -14.75 -18.94
C GLU A 163 -4.75 -13.61 -17.98
N ASP A 164 -5.07 -13.95 -16.72
CA ASP A 164 -5.32 -12.95 -15.67
C ASP A 164 -4.04 -12.19 -15.34
N TRP A 165 -2.93 -12.91 -15.13
CA TRP A 165 -1.64 -12.29 -14.84
C TRP A 165 -1.21 -11.33 -15.96
N ALA A 166 -1.34 -11.72 -17.22
CA ALA A 166 -0.98 -10.87 -18.36
C ALA A 166 -1.83 -9.59 -18.39
N ARG A 167 -3.14 -9.70 -18.10
CA ARG A 167 -4.04 -8.55 -18.08
C ARG A 167 -3.72 -7.59 -16.92
N GLU A 168 -3.54 -8.11 -15.71
CA GLU A 168 -3.33 -7.28 -14.52
C GLU A 168 -1.93 -6.68 -14.47
N SER A 169 -0.90 -7.43 -14.88
CA SER A 169 0.48 -6.92 -14.91
C SER A 169 0.65 -5.74 -15.87
N LEU A 170 -0.01 -5.76 -17.02
CA LEU A 170 -0.04 -4.62 -17.96
C LEU A 170 -0.66 -3.37 -17.35
N GLN A 171 -1.65 -3.52 -16.46
CA GLN A 171 -2.35 -2.42 -15.80
C GLN A 171 -1.73 -2.02 -14.46
N MET A 172 -0.74 -2.76 -13.96
CA MET A 172 -0.15 -2.54 -12.65
C MET A 172 0.38 -1.10 -12.50
N HIS A 173 0.98 -0.53 -13.54
CA HIS A 173 1.42 0.87 -13.52
C HIS A 173 0.25 1.85 -13.25
N GLN A 174 -0.94 1.58 -13.80
CA GLN A 174 -2.15 2.38 -13.57
C GLN A 174 -2.67 2.17 -12.15
N VAL A 175 -2.65 0.94 -11.64
CA VAL A 175 -3.02 0.62 -10.26
C VAL A 175 -2.17 1.40 -9.25
N TYR A 176 -0.84 1.41 -9.43
CA TYR A 176 0.03 2.17 -8.53
C TYR A 176 -0.16 3.69 -8.70
N ALA A 177 -0.24 4.18 -9.94
CA ALA A 177 -0.38 5.61 -10.22
C ALA A 177 -1.70 6.22 -9.72
N ASN A 178 -2.77 5.43 -9.64
CA ASN A 178 -4.09 5.88 -9.18
C ASN A 178 -4.39 5.48 -7.72
N SER A 179 -3.44 4.88 -7.01
CA SER A 179 -3.58 4.62 -5.58
C SER A 179 -3.41 5.91 -4.77
N ALA A 180 -4.15 6.03 -3.66
CA ALA A 180 -4.05 7.16 -2.75
C ALA A 180 -2.61 7.31 -2.22
N CYS A 181 -1.99 6.18 -1.86
CA CYS A 181 -0.55 6.05 -1.67
C CYS A 181 -0.11 4.58 -1.69
N THR A 182 1.20 4.37 -1.75
CA THR A 182 1.84 3.06 -1.70
C THR A 182 2.55 2.85 -0.36
N ILE A 183 2.18 1.79 0.35
CA ILE A 183 2.93 1.30 1.51
C ILE A 183 4.13 0.50 0.99
N SER A 184 5.35 0.95 1.28
CA SER A 184 6.58 0.27 0.84
C SER A 184 7.27 -0.43 2.01
N VAL A 185 7.40 -1.75 1.92
CA VAL A 185 8.06 -2.60 2.92
C VAL A 185 9.53 -2.79 2.53
N THR A 186 10.42 -1.99 3.12
CA THR A 186 11.84 -1.93 2.75
C THR A 186 12.77 -2.69 3.70
N ALA A 187 12.34 -2.92 4.94
CA ALA A 187 13.14 -3.52 6.01
C ALA A 187 12.79 -5.00 6.27
N SER A 188 12.08 -5.66 5.34
CA SER A 188 11.62 -7.04 5.45
C SER A 188 12.09 -7.88 4.27
N GLU A 189 12.49 -9.11 4.53
CA GLU A 189 12.83 -10.09 3.49
C GLU A 189 11.62 -10.90 3.02
N GLY A 190 10.47 -10.79 3.70
CA GLY A 190 9.23 -11.45 3.31
C GLY A 190 7.98 -10.93 4.02
N PRO A 191 6.80 -11.46 3.69
CA PRO A 191 5.52 -11.04 4.27
C PRO A 191 5.30 -11.49 5.73
N ASP A 192 6.15 -12.39 6.25
CA ASP A 192 6.03 -12.90 7.63
C ASP A 192 6.68 -11.99 8.69
N GLU A 193 7.66 -11.17 8.33
CA GLU A 193 8.43 -10.38 9.32
C GLU A 193 7.70 -9.11 9.77
N GLY A 194 6.74 -8.63 8.96
CA GLY A 194 5.99 -7.41 9.20
C GLY A 194 6.68 -6.14 8.69
N LEU A 195 5.91 -5.07 8.72
CA LEU A 195 6.21 -3.70 8.36
C LEU A 195 6.76 -2.88 9.55
N PHE A 196 6.26 -3.08 10.76
CA PHE A 196 6.68 -2.29 11.92
C PHE A 196 8.03 -2.74 12.50
N ARG A 197 8.81 -1.77 13.00
CA ARG A 197 10.13 -1.97 13.61
C ARG A 197 10.20 -1.21 14.93
N LYS A 198 10.98 -1.74 15.87
CA LYS A 198 11.35 -1.01 17.08
C LYS A 198 12.59 -0.17 16.79
N ALA A 199 12.65 1.02 17.36
CA ALA A 199 13.88 1.79 17.38
C ALA A 199 14.94 1.00 18.17
N PRO A 200 16.21 1.01 17.73
CA PRO A 200 17.30 0.38 18.46
C PRO A 200 17.51 1.01 19.84
#